data_AF-A0A353E7Y2-F1
#
_entry.id   AF-A0A353E7Y2-F1
#
_cell.length_a   1.000
_cell.length_b   1.000
_cell.length_c   1.000
_cell.angle_alpha   90.00
_cell.angle_beta   90.00
_cell.angle_gamma   90.00
#
_symmetry.space_group_name_H-M   'P 1'
#
loop_
_entity.id
_entity.type
_entity.pdbx_description
1 polymer ?
#
loop_
_entity_poly.entity_id
_entity_poly.type
_entity_poly.pdbx_seq_one_letter_code
_entity_poly.pdbx_strand_id
1 'polypeptide(L)'
;NFIRIAHYPQDDALLEACDELGMLAWEEIPIIDRVPDTPGYADNCERNLREMIRQHYNHPSVINWGYMNEILLVTPGPGNKEWPAFKERTVALAQRLEKVLKEEDPTRKSVMAFNMTNLYNEIGLNLVDVVGWNLYHGWYVDKLSDFDKWCEDQHQRYPNKPMIISEWGAGSDRRLHSYQAHPFDFSIEYQQTYIEHYLPFIEEKPWISGCSYWNFIDFNVAARQESMPRVNNKGAAYNDRTLKDVGYYFKAMWRKDVYVVHIASRDWATRTGKASDTQSIKIYSNLSEVELIVNGKSQGKKKVSNCFALFDVSLPFGSSTLEAKGFGEKPLADDAQAKGGNTEDAMTIQYTPLPDIAKGEELAINVGSNCYFTSSLSDLTWLPDQTYQSGSWGYVGGESKSTTSEIENTIDGPIYQTWREGDLEYKIDAPKGEYEVELLLADVTKPATQLPNLLARSSSEASSKDVRFDVIINGEKKESAFTPTDGRHYRTAFKRRYIIRNDGTSIDVQLKSLQGKAFLNGIKVRKLN
;
A
#
# COMPACT_ATOMS: atom_id res chain seq x y z
N ASN A 1 16.17 3.90 15.45
CA ASN A 1 16.73 3.52 16.78
C ASN A 1 15.66 2.97 17.73
N PHE A 2 14.46 2.64 17.24
CA PHE A 2 13.34 2.15 18.03
C PHE A 2 12.62 1.05 17.24
N ILE A 3 12.19 -0.01 17.93
CA ILE A 3 11.36 -1.09 17.41
C ILE A 3 10.13 -1.27 18.30
N ARG A 4 8.97 -1.44 17.66
CA ARG A 4 7.76 -1.93 18.33
C ARG A 4 7.64 -3.42 18.05
N ILE A 5 7.90 -4.24 19.06
CA ILE A 5 7.76 -5.70 19.03
C ILE A 5 6.29 -6.01 19.27
N ALA A 6 5.53 -6.12 18.17
CA ALA A 6 4.09 -6.23 18.17
C ALA A 6 3.57 -7.31 17.21
N HIS A 7 2.36 -7.86 17.43
CA HIS A 7 1.48 -7.62 18.59
C HIS A 7 1.68 -8.66 19.69
N TYR A 8 2.83 -9.30 19.75
CA TYR A 8 3.17 -10.33 20.72
C TYR A 8 4.67 -10.25 21.04
N PRO A 9 5.08 -10.74 22.23
CA PRO A 9 6.50 -10.87 22.55
C PRO A 9 7.18 -11.77 21.52
N GLN A 10 8.43 -11.48 21.19
CA GLN A 10 9.17 -12.21 20.15
C GLN A 10 10.30 -13.04 20.76
N ASP A 11 11.13 -13.62 19.89
CA ASP A 11 12.25 -14.49 20.24
C ASP A 11 13.35 -13.72 21.01
N ASP A 12 14.00 -14.37 21.97
CA ASP A 12 15.12 -13.82 22.75
C ASP A 12 16.21 -13.23 21.83
N ALA A 13 16.46 -13.87 20.67
CA ALA A 13 17.47 -13.41 19.72
C ALA A 13 17.20 -11.99 19.17
N LEU A 14 15.93 -11.57 19.09
CA LEU A 14 15.59 -10.21 18.67
C LEU A 14 15.97 -9.19 19.74
N LEU A 15 15.68 -9.49 21.01
CA LEU A 15 15.99 -8.59 22.12
C LEU A 15 17.48 -8.55 22.44
N GLU A 16 18.19 -9.68 22.33
CA GLU A 16 19.65 -9.74 22.36
C GLU A 16 20.23 -8.82 21.27
N ALA A 17 19.74 -8.91 20.04
CA ALA A 17 20.16 -8.00 18.97
C ALA A 17 19.82 -6.53 19.25
N CYS A 18 18.68 -6.24 19.90
CA CYS A 18 18.33 -4.87 20.29
C CYS A 18 19.30 -4.32 21.34
N ASP A 19 19.71 -5.14 22.31
CA ASP A 19 20.68 -4.77 23.34
C ASP A 19 22.06 -4.53 22.74
N GLU A 20 22.55 -5.46 21.91
CA GLU A 20 23.90 -5.42 21.35
C GLU A 20 24.08 -4.32 20.29
N LEU A 21 23.07 -4.12 19.43
CA LEU A 21 23.12 -3.16 18.32
C LEU A 21 22.62 -1.76 18.71
N GLY A 22 22.03 -1.61 19.89
CA GLY A 22 21.50 -0.34 20.38
C GLY A 22 20.20 0.07 19.71
N MET A 23 19.12 -0.66 19.98
CA MET A 23 17.76 -0.34 19.53
C MET A 23 16.80 -0.35 20.71
N LEU A 24 16.11 0.77 20.96
CA LEU A 24 15.08 0.85 22.00
C LEU A 24 13.87 -0.01 21.60
N ALA A 25 13.23 -0.67 22.56
CA ALA A 25 12.10 -1.55 22.30
C ALA A 25 10.87 -1.18 23.13
N TRP A 26 9.71 -1.20 22.47
CA TRP A 26 8.40 -1.38 23.07
C TRP A 26 7.94 -2.79 22.74
N GLU A 27 7.73 -3.64 23.74
CA GLU A 27 7.16 -4.98 23.58
C GLU A 27 5.75 -5.09 24.19
N GLU A 28 4.85 -5.85 23.55
CA GLU A 28 3.45 -5.97 24.00
C GLU A 28 2.86 -7.39 23.91
N ILE A 29 1.84 -7.66 24.74
CA ILE A 29 1.00 -8.86 24.65
C ILE A 29 -0.24 -8.66 23.74
N PRO A 30 -0.78 -9.73 23.12
CA PRO A 30 -1.79 -9.64 22.04
C PRO A 30 -3.24 -9.47 22.54
N ILE A 31 -3.55 -8.42 23.31
CA ILE A 31 -4.94 -8.06 23.61
C ILE A 31 -5.43 -7.04 22.58
N ILE A 32 -6.10 -7.52 21.53
CA ILE A 32 -6.39 -6.75 20.33
C ILE A 32 -7.90 -6.70 20.08
N ASP A 33 -8.37 -5.61 19.45
CA ASP A 33 -9.72 -5.39 18.90
C ASP A 33 -10.88 -5.28 19.90
N ARG A 34 -10.97 -6.19 20.88
CA ARG A 34 -12.04 -6.23 21.88
C ARG A 34 -11.68 -7.08 23.10
N VAL A 35 -12.22 -6.72 24.27
CA VAL A 35 -12.23 -7.61 25.44
C VAL A 35 -13.49 -8.48 25.45
N PRO A 36 -13.39 -9.80 25.22
CA PRO A 36 -14.55 -10.70 25.22
C PRO A 36 -15.09 -10.92 26.64
N ASP A 37 -16.35 -11.34 26.73
CA ASP A 37 -16.94 -11.83 27.99
C ASP A 37 -16.69 -13.34 28.10
N THR A 38 -15.45 -13.71 28.39
CA THR A 38 -15.01 -15.11 28.43
C THR A 38 -14.33 -15.40 29.77
N PRO A 39 -14.85 -16.35 30.57
CA PRO A 39 -14.23 -16.74 31.83
C PRO A 39 -12.76 -17.12 31.66
N GLY A 40 -11.90 -16.64 32.56
CA GLY A 40 -10.46 -16.89 32.53
C GLY A 40 -9.67 -16.06 31.50
N TYR A 41 -10.32 -15.29 30.62
CA TYR A 41 -9.62 -14.43 29.66
C TYR A 41 -8.71 -13.42 30.36
N ALA A 42 -9.25 -12.68 31.33
CA ALA A 42 -8.49 -11.70 32.10
C ALA A 42 -7.32 -12.31 32.90
N ASP A 43 -7.48 -13.53 33.41
CA ASP A 43 -6.44 -14.23 34.17
C ASP A 43 -5.30 -14.69 33.26
N ASN A 44 -5.62 -15.17 32.06
CA ASN A 44 -4.61 -15.49 31.06
C ASN A 44 -3.86 -14.24 30.61
N CYS A 45 -4.56 -13.13 30.35
CA CYS A 45 -3.93 -11.85 29.99
C CYS A 45 -2.95 -11.37 31.07
N GLU A 46 -3.35 -11.41 32.35
CA GLU A 46 -2.45 -11.07 33.44
C GLU A 46 -1.24 -12.00 33.50
N ARG A 47 -1.46 -13.32 33.38
CA ARG A 47 -0.35 -14.28 33.38
C ARG A 47 0.63 -14.00 32.23
N ASN A 48 0.12 -13.75 31.03
CA ASN A 48 0.96 -13.46 29.86
C ASN A 48 1.74 -12.14 30.02
N LEU A 49 1.15 -11.12 30.65
CA LEU A 49 1.85 -9.89 30.97
C LEU A 49 3.02 -10.15 31.94
N ARG A 50 2.79 -10.92 33.00
CA ARG A 50 3.85 -11.31 33.95
C ARG A 50 4.91 -12.18 33.28
N GLU A 51 4.53 -13.10 32.39
CA GLU A 51 5.45 -13.95 31.63
C GLU A 51 6.38 -13.11 30.75
N MET A 52 5.84 -12.22 29.90
CA MET A 52 6.61 -11.31 29.05
C MET A 52 7.60 -10.49 29.90
N ILE A 53 7.10 -9.78 30.92
CA ILE A 53 7.94 -8.88 31.72
C ILE A 53 9.05 -9.65 32.43
N ARG A 54 8.77 -10.83 33.00
CA ARG A 54 9.79 -11.60 33.74
C ARG A 54 10.81 -12.27 32.83
N GLN A 55 10.38 -12.79 31.68
CA GLN A 55 11.28 -13.44 30.72
C GLN A 55 12.25 -12.41 30.13
N HIS A 56 11.73 -11.24 29.74
CA HIS A 56 12.50 -10.22 29.06
C HIS A 56 12.97 -9.05 29.97
N TYR A 57 12.91 -9.23 31.30
CA TYR A 57 13.19 -8.18 32.29
C TYR A 57 14.58 -7.56 32.16
N ASN A 58 15.56 -8.38 31.80
CA ASN A 58 16.98 -8.01 31.81
C ASN A 58 17.47 -7.38 30.50
N HIS A 59 16.59 -7.16 29.52
CA HIS A 59 16.94 -6.48 28.28
C HIS A 59 16.91 -4.95 28.46
N PRO A 60 18.07 -4.26 28.54
CA PRO A 60 18.11 -2.80 28.65
C PRO A 60 17.52 -2.07 27.44
N SER A 61 17.41 -2.72 26.29
CA SER A 61 16.72 -2.18 25.12
C SER A 61 15.24 -1.91 25.38
N VAL A 62 14.57 -2.75 26.17
CA VAL A 62 13.15 -2.57 26.46
C VAL A 62 12.96 -1.36 27.37
N ILE A 63 12.16 -0.40 26.93
CA ILE A 63 11.84 0.82 27.69
C ILE A 63 10.33 0.95 27.97
N ASN A 64 9.51 0.22 27.21
CA ASN A 64 8.07 0.27 27.28
C ASN A 64 7.46 -1.14 27.27
N TRP A 65 6.49 -1.36 28.15
CA TRP A 65 5.63 -2.55 28.15
C TRP A 65 4.22 -2.17 27.72
N GLY A 66 3.71 -2.83 26.68
CA GLY A 66 2.35 -2.66 26.19
C GLY A 66 1.47 -3.88 26.46
N TYR A 67 0.16 -3.67 26.50
CA TYR A 67 -0.76 -4.78 26.74
C TYR A 67 -2.08 -4.72 25.97
N MET A 68 -2.40 -3.62 25.29
CA MET A 68 -3.61 -3.51 24.47
C MET A 68 -3.31 -2.74 23.18
N ASN A 69 -3.87 -3.23 22.06
CA ASN A 69 -3.80 -2.60 20.75
C ASN A 69 -5.19 -2.48 20.14
N GLU A 70 -5.58 -1.27 19.76
CA GLU A 70 -6.85 -0.99 19.08
C GLU A 70 -8.06 -1.64 19.76
N ILE A 71 -8.08 -1.69 21.10
CA ILE A 71 -9.04 -2.51 21.89
C ILE A 71 -10.51 -2.08 21.74
N LEU A 72 -10.76 -0.96 21.06
CA LEU A 72 -12.09 -0.45 20.74
C LEU A 72 -12.48 -0.62 19.26
N LEU A 73 -11.65 -1.25 18.42
CA LEU A 73 -11.86 -1.29 16.98
C LEU A 73 -13.06 -2.15 16.56
N VAL A 74 -13.23 -3.33 17.14
CA VAL A 74 -14.30 -4.28 16.78
C VAL A 74 -15.27 -4.44 17.96
N THR A 75 -15.88 -3.31 18.34
CA THR A 75 -16.66 -3.22 19.59
C THR A 75 -18.02 -2.54 19.39
N PRO A 76 -19.01 -2.80 20.27
CA PRO A 76 -20.21 -1.97 20.32
C PRO A 76 -19.80 -0.52 20.65
N GLY A 77 -20.40 0.46 19.99
CA GLY A 77 -20.16 1.88 20.29
C GLY A 77 -21.16 2.44 21.32
N PRO A 78 -20.93 3.68 21.80
CA PRO A 78 -21.90 4.40 22.62
C PRO A 78 -23.31 4.39 22.02
N GLY A 79 -24.32 4.09 22.86
CA GLY A 79 -25.72 3.95 22.44
C GLY A 79 -26.15 2.51 22.13
N ASN A 80 -25.21 1.55 22.01
CA ASN A 80 -25.54 0.13 21.96
C ASN A 80 -25.87 -0.40 23.38
N LYS A 81 -26.89 -1.28 23.50
CA LYS A 81 -27.28 -1.91 24.78
C LYS A 81 -26.15 -2.69 25.46
N GLU A 82 -25.20 -3.22 24.68
CA GLU A 82 -24.05 -3.99 25.18
C GLU A 82 -22.87 -3.10 25.60
N TRP A 83 -22.89 -1.82 25.19
CA TRP A 83 -21.79 -0.89 25.43
C TRP A 83 -21.44 -0.71 26.92
N PRO A 84 -22.40 -0.51 27.85
CA PRO A 84 -22.05 -0.29 29.26
C PRO A 84 -21.22 -1.44 29.85
N ALA A 85 -21.66 -2.68 29.66
CA ALA A 85 -20.97 -3.86 30.14
C ALA A 85 -19.63 -4.08 29.42
N PHE A 86 -19.56 -3.81 28.11
CA PHE A 86 -18.31 -3.90 27.35
C PHE A 86 -17.28 -2.88 27.83
N LYS A 87 -17.70 -1.61 27.98
CA LYS A 87 -16.87 -0.51 28.48
C LYS A 87 -16.34 -0.84 29.87
N GLU A 88 -17.21 -1.24 30.80
CA GLU A 88 -16.84 -1.57 32.18
C GLU A 88 -15.78 -2.68 32.20
N ARG A 89 -16.00 -3.78 31.48
CA ARG A 89 -15.05 -4.89 31.42
C ARG A 89 -13.71 -4.50 30.80
N THR A 90 -13.73 -3.69 29.74
CA THR A 90 -12.52 -3.24 29.04
C THR A 90 -11.68 -2.33 29.93
N VAL A 91 -12.30 -1.35 30.58
CA VAL A 91 -11.62 -0.45 31.52
C VAL A 91 -11.11 -1.21 32.74
N ALA A 92 -11.89 -2.14 33.29
CA ALA A 92 -11.48 -2.96 34.42
C ALA A 92 -10.25 -3.83 34.10
N LEU A 93 -10.20 -4.45 32.91
CA LEU A 93 -9.03 -5.20 32.47
C LEU A 93 -7.81 -4.29 32.30
N ALA A 94 -7.97 -3.12 31.67
CA ALA A 94 -6.87 -2.18 31.50
C ALA A 94 -6.29 -1.69 32.83
N GLN A 95 -7.14 -1.38 33.82
CA GLN A 95 -6.72 -1.00 35.17
C GLN A 95 -6.01 -2.15 35.91
N ARG A 96 -6.52 -3.39 35.77
CA ARG A 96 -5.90 -4.59 36.32
C ARG A 96 -4.50 -4.78 35.76
N LEU A 97 -4.33 -4.71 34.45
CA LEU A 97 -3.05 -4.95 33.79
C LEU A 97 -2.04 -3.82 34.03
N GLU A 98 -2.48 -2.56 34.09
CA GLU A 98 -1.59 -1.47 34.48
C GLU A 98 -1.02 -1.69 35.88
N LYS A 99 -1.88 -2.07 36.85
CA LYS A 99 -1.43 -2.37 38.20
C LYS A 99 -0.38 -3.48 38.21
N VAL A 100 -0.64 -4.58 37.49
CA VAL A 100 0.28 -5.71 37.36
C VAL A 100 1.61 -5.28 36.76
N LEU A 101 1.59 -4.50 35.67
CA LEU A 101 2.79 -3.98 35.02
C LEU A 101 3.65 -3.19 36.00
N LYS A 102 3.04 -2.29 36.78
CA LYS A 102 3.76 -1.50 37.80
C LYS A 102 4.26 -2.30 38.99
N GLU A 103 3.57 -3.39 39.34
CA GLU A 103 4.02 -4.34 40.37
C GLU A 103 5.24 -5.15 39.90
N GLU A 104 5.24 -5.62 38.65
CA GLU A 104 6.33 -6.43 38.08
C GLU A 104 7.56 -5.58 37.70
N ASP A 105 7.35 -4.40 37.12
CA ASP A 105 8.44 -3.54 36.67
C ASP A 105 8.12 -2.05 36.88
N PRO A 106 8.49 -1.47 38.04
CA PRO A 106 8.35 -0.04 38.29
C PRO A 106 9.38 0.81 37.53
N THR A 107 10.35 0.20 36.85
CA THR A 107 11.46 0.92 36.19
C THR A 107 11.16 1.32 34.75
N ARG A 108 10.18 0.66 34.10
CA ARG A 108 9.79 0.90 32.71
C ARG A 108 8.39 1.52 32.58
N LYS A 109 8.13 2.11 31.41
CA LYS A 109 6.88 2.85 31.14
C LYS A 109 5.80 1.94 30.58
N SER A 110 4.56 2.19 30.98
CA SER A 110 3.39 1.55 30.37
C SER A 110 2.98 2.28 29.09
N VAL A 111 2.52 1.53 28.09
CA VAL A 111 2.05 2.09 26.81
C VAL A 111 0.85 1.31 26.26
N MET A 112 -0.03 1.97 25.52
CA MET A 112 -1.17 1.35 24.86
C MET A 112 -1.40 1.97 23.48
N ALA A 113 -1.65 1.15 22.46
CA ALA A 113 -1.91 1.61 21.10
C ALA A 113 -3.41 1.77 20.84
N PHE A 114 -3.79 2.95 20.35
CA PHE A 114 -5.17 3.36 20.08
C PHE A 114 -5.42 3.46 18.57
N ASN A 115 -6.59 3.03 18.10
CA ASN A 115 -7.06 3.41 16.75
C ASN A 115 -7.63 4.85 16.75
N MET A 116 -7.96 5.38 15.57
CA MET A 116 -8.36 6.79 15.31
C MET A 116 -9.72 7.21 15.91
N THR A 117 -9.86 7.18 17.24
CA THR A 117 -11.04 7.67 17.96
C THR A 117 -10.67 8.30 19.30
N ASN A 118 -11.36 9.37 19.68
CA ASN A 118 -11.16 10.03 20.97
C ASN A 118 -11.76 9.26 22.16
N LEU A 119 -12.51 8.19 21.89
CA LEU A 119 -13.20 7.42 22.91
C LEU A 119 -12.26 6.85 23.98
N TYR A 120 -11.01 6.52 23.60
CA TYR A 120 -9.98 6.08 24.55
C TYR A 120 -9.74 7.09 25.68
N ASN A 121 -9.68 8.38 25.34
CA ASN A 121 -9.52 9.44 26.33
C ASN A 121 -10.80 9.63 27.16
N GLU A 122 -11.97 9.56 26.52
CA GLU A 122 -13.26 9.83 27.14
C GLU A 122 -13.68 8.77 28.17
N ILE A 123 -13.26 7.52 27.99
CA ILE A 123 -13.59 6.42 28.90
C ILE A 123 -12.49 6.08 29.90
N GLY A 124 -11.36 6.80 29.86
CA GLY A 124 -10.25 6.63 30.79
C GLY A 124 -9.29 5.48 30.44
N LEU A 125 -9.20 5.07 29.17
CA LEU A 125 -8.17 4.13 28.71
C LEU A 125 -6.79 4.78 28.52
N ASN A 126 -6.71 6.11 28.56
CA ASN A 126 -5.46 6.88 28.55
C ASN A 126 -4.71 6.89 29.91
N LEU A 127 -4.93 5.86 30.73
CA LEU A 127 -4.36 5.70 32.07
C LEU A 127 -2.86 5.33 32.07
N VAL A 128 -2.33 4.86 30.94
CA VAL A 128 -0.92 4.51 30.72
C VAL A 128 -0.01 5.74 30.73
N ASP A 129 1.29 5.53 30.96
CA ASP A 129 2.29 6.61 30.95
C ASP A 129 2.41 7.28 29.57
N VAL A 130 2.42 6.49 28.49
CA VAL A 130 2.59 6.93 27.10
C VAL A 130 1.43 6.39 26.25
N VAL A 131 0.85 7.22 25.39
CA VAL A 131 -0.18 6.76 24.44
C VAL A 131 0.43 6.52 23.06
N GLY A 132 0.08 5.41 22.43
CA GLY A 132 0.35 5.14 21.03
C GLY A 132 -0.88 5.45 20.18
N TRP A 133 -0.72 6.14 19.06
CA TRP A 133 -1.78 6.33 18.07
C TRP A 133 -1.45 5.62 16.76
N ASN A 134 -2.34 4.73 16.33
CA ASN A 134 -2.34 4.08 15.03
C ASN A 134 -3.12 4.97 14.05
N LEU A 135 -2.43 5.67 13.15
CA LEU A 135 -2.99 6.71 12.30
C LEU A 135 -2.82 6.37 10.82
N TYR A 136 -3.93 6.39 10.08
CA TYR A 136 -4.01 5.98 8.68
C TYR A 136 -4.79 6.98 7.80
N HIS A 137 -4.77 8.27 8.16
CA HIS A 137 -5.36 9.35 7.36
C HIS A 137 -4.72 9.39 5.96
N GLY A 138 -5.53 9.47 4.91
CA GLY A 138 -5.07 9.33 3.52
C GLY A 138 -4.79 7.89 3.10
N TRP A 139 -4.97 6.88 3.94
CA TRP A 139 -5.04 5.48 3.50
C TRP A 139 -6.46 4.95 3.71
N TYR A 140 -6.85 4.71 4.97
CA TYR A 140 -8.16 4.15 5.32
C TYR A 140 -9.26 5.19 5.43
N VAL A 141 -8.93 6.38 5.93
CA VAL A 141 -9.90 7.44 6.24
C VAL A 141 -9.38 8.79 5.77
N ASP A 142 -10.29 9.73 5.51
CA ASP A 142 -9.98 11.15 5.29
C ASP A 142 -8.84 11.42 4.28
N LYS A 143 -8.13 12.54 4.42
CA LYS A 143 -7.02 12.93 3.53
C LYS A 143 -5.70 12.87 4.29
N LEU A 144 -4.58 12.80 3.55
CA LEU A 144 -3.23 12.82 4.13
C LEU A 144 -3.05 13.95 5.14
N SER A 145 -3.42 15.18 4.78
CA SER A 145 -3.30 16.38 5.62
C SER A 145 -4.10 16.35 6.93
N ASP A 146 -5.02 15.40 7.09
CA ASP A 146 -5.79 15.28 8.33
C ASP A 146 -5.00 14.52 9.42
N PHE A 147 -3.91 13.84 9.07
CA PHE A 147 -2.91 13.33 10.02
C PHE A 147 -2.33 14.46 10.88
N ASP A 148 -1.86 15.54 10.25
CA ASP A 148 -1.29 16.70 10.91
C ASP A 148 -2.27 17.29 11.92
N LYS A 149 -3.50 17.53 11.46
CA LYS A 149 -4.59 18.11 12.27
C LYS A 149 -4.96 17.23 13.46
N TRP A 150 -5.00 15.91 13.26
CA TRP A 150 -5.27 14.98 14.35
C TRP A 150 -4.19 15.07 15.43
N CYS A 151 -2.91 15.04 15.03
CA CYS A 151 -1.81 15.11 15.98
C CYS A 151 -1.80 16.44 16.75
N GLU A 152 -2.05 17.56 16.05
CA GLU A 152 -2.13 18.89 16.66
C GLU A 152 -3.32 19.03 17.64
N ASP A 153 -4.50 18.51 17.29
CA ASP A 153 -5.67 18.47 18.19
C ASP A 153 -5.37 17.65 19.47
N GLN A 154 -4.78 16.46 19.31
CA GLN A 154 -4.45 15.61 20.44
C GLN A 154 -3.44 16.27 21.37
N HIS A 155 -2.39 16.89 20.82
CA HIS A 155 -1.42 17.62 21.62
C HIS A 155 -2.05 18.84 22.32
N GLN A 156 -2.91 19.59 21.64
CA GLN A 156 -3.60 20.74 22.23
C GLN A 156 -4.48 20.35 23.42
N ARG A 157 -5.20 19.23 23.32
CA ARG A 157 -6.12 18.75 24.37
C ARG A 157 -5.42 18.02 25.50
N TYR A 158 -4.33 17.33 25.21
CA TYR A 158 -3.59 16.48 26.16
C TYR A 158 -2.10 16.83 26.17
N PRO A 159 -1.71 18.09 26.45
CA PRO A 159 -0.34 18.57 26.23
C PRO A 159 0.72 17.88 27.10
N ASN A 160 0.29 17.30 28.24
CA ASN A 160 1.16 16.59 29.18
C ASN A 160 1.16 15.07 28.99
N LYS A 161 0.46 14.55 27.97
CA LYS A 161 0.44 13.11 27.68
C LYS A 161 1.44 12.82 26.55
N PRO A 162 2.56 12.14 26.82
CA PRO A 162 3.49 11.74 25.78
C PRO A 162 2.80 10.84 24.76
N MET A 163 3.03 11.13 23.47
CA MET A 163 2.44 10.37 22.38
C MET A 163 3.51 9.79 21.45
N ILE A 164 3.30 8.55 21.03
CA ILE A 164 4.04 7.87 19.97
C ILE A 164 3.06 7.64 18.81
N ILE A 165 3.50 7.82 17.57
CA ILE A 165 2.73 7.33 16.42
C ILE A 165 3.04 5.84 16.26
N SER A 166 2.22 4.99 16.89
CA SER A 166 2.50 3.56 17.07
C SER A 166 2.28 2.73 15.82
N GLU A 167 1.46 3.21 14.89
CA GLU A 167 1.37 2.68 13.52
C GLU A 167 1.03 3.80 12.54
N TRP A 168 1.62 3.69 11.36
CA TRP A 168 1.29 4.48 10.17
C TRP A 168 1.89 3.77 8.96
N GLY A 169 1.18 3.76 7.83
CA GLY A 169 1.65 3.10 6.62
C GLY A 169 0.58 2.92 5.55
N ALA A 170 1.02 2.72 4.31
CA ALA A 170 0.18 2.48 3.14
C ALA A 170 0.67 1.24 2.39
N GLY A 171 -0.25 0.47 1.81
CA GLY A 171 0.08 -0.77 1.12
C GLY A 171 0.66 -0.51 -0.27
N SER A 172 1.57 -1.35 -0.73
CA SER A 172 2.15 -1.28 -2.06
C SER A 172 2.41 -2.66 -2.67
N ASP A 173 2.39 -2.73 -4.00
CA ASP A 173 2.65 -3.94 -4.77
C ASP A 173 3.65 -3.61 -5.89
N ARG A 174 4.75 -4.37 -5.99
CA ARG A 174 5.79 -4.17 -7.03
C ARG A 174 5.26 -4.27 -8.45
N ARG A 175 4.08 -4.87 -8.64
CA ARG A 175 3.48 -5.01 -9.96
C ARG A 175 2.75 -3.75 -10.40
N LEU A 176 2.44 -2.83 -9.48
CA LEU A 176 1.56 -1.67 -9.71
C LEU A 176 2.36 -0.37 -9.64
N HIS A 177 2.26 0.42 -10.71
CA HIS A 177 2.89 1.73 -10.80
C HIS A 177 1.98 2.78 -11.41
N SER A 178 2.04 4.01 -10.91
CA SER A 178 1.18 5.11 -11.36
C SER A 178 1.88 6.46 -11.35
N TYR A 179 1.69 7.22 -12.43
CA TYR A 179 2.04 8.64 -12.48
C TYR A 179 0.99 9.54 -11.81
N GLN A 180 -0.17 8.98 -11.44
CA GLN A 180 -1.27 9.67 -10.78
C GLN A 180 -1.74 8.86 -9.57
N ALA A 181 -0.78 8.49 -8.72
CA ALA A 181 -0.98 7.62 -7.57
C ALA A 181 -2.02 8.17 -6.58
N HIS A 182 -2.88 7.31 -6.05
CA HIS A 182 -3.93 7.67 -5.10
C HIS A 182 -4.20 6.54 -4.08
N PRO A 183 -4.88 6.81 -2.94
CA PRO A 183 -5.11 5.77 -1.94
C PRO A 183 -5.79 4.55 -2.55
N PHE A 184 -5.39 3.36 -2.08
CA PHE A 184 -5.91 2.05 -2.51
C PHE A 184 -5.66 1.63 -3.96
N ASP A 185 -4.84 2.35 -4.74
CA ASP A 185 -4.34 1.80 -6.01
C ASP A 185 -3.17 0.81 -5.82
N PHE A 186 -2.62 0.74 -4.60
CA PHE A 186 -1.47 -0.10 -4.21
C PHE A 186 -0.21 0.13 -5.06
N SER A 187 -0.12 1.27 -5.74
CA SER A 187 1.08 1.65 -6.47
C SER A 187 2.25 1.88 -5.51
N ILE A 188 3.46 1.54 -5.95
CA ILE A 188 4.69 1.87 -5.23
C ILE A 188 4.74 3.38 -4.94
N GLU A 189 4.33 4.21 -5.91
CA GLU A 189 4.39 5.67 -5.80
C GLU A 189 3.42 6.24 -4.75
N TYR A 190 2.28 5.59 -4.47
CA TYR A 190 1.39 6.05 -3.41
C TYR A 190 1.99 5.83 -2.01
N GLN A 191 2.59 4.66 -1.76
CA GLN A 191 3.27 4.40 -0.49
C GLN A 191 4.41 5.40 -0.25
N GLN A 192 5.18 5.72 -1.30
CA GLN A 192 6.21 6.76 -1.23
C GLN A 192 5.60 8.12 -0.84
N THR A 193 4.55 8.55 -1.54
CA THR A 193 3.86 9.84 -1.25
C THR A 193 3.33 9.91 0.18
N TYR A 194 2.73 8.82 0.67
CA TYR A 194 2.21 8.72 2.02
C TYR A 194 3.35 8.89 3.06
N ILE A 195 4.46 8.18 2.87
CA ILE A 195 5.58 8.20 3.81
C ILE A 195 6.31 9.54 3.78
N GLU A 196 6.51 10.10 2.59
CA GLU A 196 7.15 11.41 2.37
C GLU A 196 6.34 12.57 2.96
N HIS A 197 5.06 12.35 3.29
CA HIS A 197 4.23 13.31 4.04
C HIS A 197 4.33 13.10 5.56
N TYR A 198 4.17 11.86 6.03
CA TYR A 198 4.10 11.56 7.47
C TYR A 198 5.43 11.76 8.20
N LEU A 199 6.53 11.22 7.66
CA LEU A 199 7.80 11.18 8.39
C LEU A 199 8.35 12.58 8.70
N PRO A 200 8.37 13.55 7.77
CA PRO A 200 8.87 14.89 8.06
C PRO A 200 8.06 15.59 9.14
N PHE A 201 6.73 15.46 9.10
CA PHE A 201 5.88 16.03 10.14
C PHE A 201 6.21 15.43 11.51
N ILE A 202 6.40 14.10 11.60
CA ILE A 202 6.78 13.44 12.84
C ILE A 202 8.13 13.96 13.36
N GLU A 203 9.14 14.07 12.50
CA GLU A 203 10.49 14.53 12.85
C GLU A 203 10.53 16.01 13.27
N GLU A 204 9.67 16.85 12.69
CA GLU A 204 9.63 18.29 12.96
C GLU A 204 8.93 18.66 14.29
N LYS A 205 8.11 17.75 14.85
CA LYS A 205 7.27 18.04 16.01
C LYS A 205 7.88 17.45 17.30
N PRO A 206 8.55 18.26 18.14
CA PRO A 206 9.28 17.76 19.31
C PRO A 206 8.39 17.16 20.42
N TRP A 207 7.08 17.38 20.35
CA TRP A 207 6.09 16.79 21.28
C TRP A 207 5.62 15.40 20.86
N ILE A 208 5.98 14.92 19.66
CA ILE A 208 5.85 13.52 19.28
C ILE A 208 7.09 12.79 19.80
N SER A 209 6.91 11.90 20.76
CA SER A 209 8.02 11.21 21.44
C SER A 209 8.73 10.19 20.56
N GLY A 210 8.08 9.72 19.50
CA GLY A 210 8.62 8.79 18.53
C GLY A 210 7.56 8.23 17.60
N CYS A 211 7.97 7.35 16.69
CA CYS A 211 7.05 6.60 15.83
C CYS A 211 7.55 5.19 15.53
N SER A 212 6.62 4.31 15.15
CA SER A 212 6.92 3.00 14.58
C SER A 212 6.14 2.83 13.27
N TYR A 213 6.89 2.75 12.17
CA TYR A 213 6.31 2.52 10.85
C TYR A 213 5.66 1.13 10.78
N TRP A 214 4.45 1.06 10.24
CA TRP A 214 3.71 -0.19 10.05
C TRP A 214 3.79 -0.61 8.57
N ASN A 215 4.65 -1.56 8.20
CA ASN A 215 5.55 -2.38 9.04
C ASN A 215 6.95 -2.43 8.43
N PHE A 216 7.92 -3.05 9.10
CA PHE A 216 9.25 -3.25 8.51
C PHE A 216 9.17 -4.19 7.29
N ILE A 217 8.42 -5.28 7.41
CA ILE A 217 8.27 -6.29 6.35
C ILE A 217 6.81 -6.39 5.89
N ASP A 218 6.61 -6.78 4.63
CA ASP A 218 5.36 -7.39 4.22
C ASP A 218 5.19 -8.71 4.98
N PHE A 219 4.01 -8.96 5.56
CA PHE A 219 3.78 -10.12 6.44
C PHE A 219 2.46 -10.81 6.17
N ASN A 220 2.37 -12.10 6.53
CA ASN A 220 1.23 -12.93 6.19
C ASN A 220 0.06 -12.71 7.16
N VAL A 221 -1.13 -12.44 6.61
CA VAL A 221 -2.41 -12.37 7.33
C VAL A 221 -3.44 -13.13 6.51
N ALA A 222 -3.83 -14.32 6.97
CA ALA A 222 -4.67 -15.24 6.19
C ALA A 222 -5.99 -14.62 5.71
N ALA A 223 -6.57 -13.66 6.43
CA ALA A 223 -7.82 -13.02 6.04
C ALA A 223 -7.65 -11.85 5.05
N ARG A 224 -6.43 -11.37 4.79
CA ARG A 224 -6.20 -10.24 3.88
C ARG A 224 -6.48 -10.65 2.43
N GLN A 225 -7.07 -9.73 1.70
CA GLN A 225 -7.38 -9.85 0.28
C GLN A 225 -6.52 -8.79 -0.43
N GLU A 226 -7.06 -7.62 -0.79
CA GLU A 226 -6.30 -6.50 -1.37
C GLU A 226 -5.48 -6.95 -2.62
N SER A 227 -4.46 -6.20 -3.05
CA SER A 227 -3.68 -6.53 -4.26
C SER A 227 -2.86 -7.82 -4.12
N MET A 228 -2.50 -8.18 -2.89
CA MET A 228 -1.70 -9.36 -2.54
C MET A 228 -2.43 -10.20 -1.48
N PRO A 229 -3.36 -11.08 -1.87
CA PRO A 229 -4.09 -11.92 -0.94
C PRO A 229 -3.17 -12.66 0.02
N ARG A 230 -3.63 -12.77 1.27
CA ARG A 230 -2.91 -13.33 2.43
C ARG A 230 -1.73 -12.49 2.92
N VAL A 231 -1.46 -11.32 2.36
CA VAL A 231 -0.32 -10.47 2.73
C VAL A 231 -0.80 -9.08 3.18
N ASN A 232 -0.25 -8.59 4.28
CA ASN A 232 -0.23 -7.17 4.57
C ASN A 232 1.00 -6.57 3.89
N ASN A 233 0.79 -5.76 2.86
CA ASN A 233 1.83 -5.27 1.96
C ASN A 233 2.28 -3.83 2.26
N LYS A 234 2.22 -3.41 3.53
CA LYS A 234 2.69 -2.08 3.99
C LYS A 234 4.17 -2.05 4.33
N GLY A 235 4.92 -3.12 4.07
CA GLY A 235 6.32 -3.22 4.44
C GLY A 235 7.18 -2.14 3.80
N ALA A 236 8.21 -1.69 4.52
CA ALA A 236 9.36 -1.00 3.91
C ALA A 236 10.27 -1.99 3.15
N ALA A 237 10.18 -3.29 3.47
CA ALA A 237 10.76 -4.41 2.76
C ALA A 237 9.68 -5.41 2.33
N TYR A 238 9.95 -6.13 1.25
CA TYR A 238 9.14 -7.28 0.83
C TYR A 238 9.25 -8.44 1.83
N ASN A 239 8.41 -9.46 1.66
CA ASN A 239 8.35 -10.62 2.57
C ASN A 239 9.67 -11.43 2.56
N ASP A 240 10.45 -11.38 1.48
CA ASP A 240 11.79 -11.97 1.37
C ASP A 240 12.91 -11.09 1.94
N ARG A 241 12.55 -9.97 2.61
CA ARG A 241 13.44 -8.95 3.18
C ARG A 241 14.21 -8.11 2.16
N THR A 242 13.92 -8.25 0.86
CA THR A 242 14.39 -7.28 -0.13
C THR A 242 13.79 -5.91 0.21
N LEU A 243 14.64 -4.91 0.43
CA LEU A 243 14.20 -3.57 0.78
C LEU A 243 13.51 -2.92 -0.44
N LYS A 244 12.31 -2.37 -0.26
CA LYS A 244 11.64 -1.56 -1.28
C LYS A 244 12.42 -0.25 -1.46
N ASP A 245 12.22 0.45 -2.58
CA ASP A 245 12.87 1.74 -2.82
C ASP A 245 12.61 2.73 -1.67
N VAL A 246 11.40 2.73 -1.11
CA VAL A 246 11.04 3.60 0.01
C VAL A 246 11.77 3.30 1.32
N GLY A 247 12.34 2.09 1.47
CA GLY A 247 13.22 1.80 2.60
C GLY A 247 14.48 2.68 2.62
N TYR A 248 14.94 3.12 1.45
CA TYR A 248 16.08 4.04 1.33
C TYR A 248 15.71 5.48 1.67
N TYR A 249 14.44 5.86 1.63
CA TYR A 249 13.98 7.15 2.18
C TYR A 249 14.19 7.22 3.70
N PHE A 250 13.82 6.16 4.44
CA PHE A 250 14.12 6.06 5.87
C PHE A 250 15.63 6.12 6.15
N LYS A 251 16.44 5.42 5.34
CA LYS A 251 17.91 5.50 5.47
C LYS A 251 18.40 6.93 5.24
N ALA A 252 17.89 7.63 4.22
CA ALA A 252 18.27 9.01 3.93
C ALA A 252 17.84 9.98 5.06
N MET A 253 16.67 9.77 5.67
CA MET A 253 16.21 10.59 6.79
C MET A 253 17.04 10.36 8.06
N TRP A 254 17.31 9.11 8.41
CA TRP A 254 17.81 8.75 9.74
C TRP A 254 19.31 8.47 9.82
N ARG A 255 19.96 8.04 8.73
CA ARG A 255 21.41 7.76 8.76
C ARG A 255 22.20 9.05 8.59
N LYS A 256 23.06 9.32 9.57
CA LYS A 256 23.98 10.47 9.61
C LYS A 256 25.46 10.06 9.59
N ASP A 257 25.71 8.76 9.61
CA ASP A 257 27.02 8.10 9.65
C ASP A 257 27.43 7.53 8.29
N VAL A 258 26.50 7.44 7.35
CA VAL A 258 26.77 7.06 5.96
C VAL A 258 26.05 8.00 5.00
N TYR A 259 26.67 8.25 3.85
CA TYR A 259 25.99 8.90 2.73
C TYR A 259 25.03 7.92 2.06
N VAL A 260 23.84 8.41 1.73
CA VAL A 260 22.81 7.65 1.03
C VAL A 260 22.56 8.35 -0.30
N VAL A 261 22.68 7.61 -1.40
CA VAL A 261 22.20 7.96 -2.74
C VAL A 261 21.56 6.70 -3.28
N HIS A 262 20.30 6.78 -3.68
CA HIS A 262 19.54 5.62 -4.15
C HIS A 262 18.58 6.03 -5.26
N ILE A 263 18.75 5.46 -6.44
CA ILE A 263 17.82 5.60 -7.57
C ILE A 263 16.57 4.75 -7.24
N ALA A 264 15.49 5.43 -6.88
CA ALA A 264 14.21 4.85 -6.48
C ALA A 264 13.35 4.51 -7.71
N SER A 265 13.90 3.67 -8.59
CA SER A 265 13.20 3.09 -9.73
C SER A 265 13.47 1.60 -9.88
N ARG A 266 14.02 0.94 -8.86
CA ARG A 266 14.29 -0.51 -8.89
C ARG A 266 13.02 -1.31 -8.75
N ASP A 267 12.05 -0.77 -8.01
CA ASP A 267 10.71 -1.33 -7.96
C ASP A 267 10.00 -1.20 -9.32
N TRP A 268 10.41 -0.24 -10.18
CA TRP A 268 9.89 -0.03 -11.53
C TRP A 268 10.98 -0.07 -12.64
N ALA A 269 11.76 -1.14 -12.68
CA ALA A 269 12.93 -1.24 -13.56
C ALA A 269 12.58 -1.39 -15.06
N THR A 270 11.35 -1.79 -15.38
CA THR A 270 10.84 -1.91 -16.76
C THR A 270 9.60 -1.03 -16.92
N ARG A 271 9.66 -0.10 -17.87
CA ARG A 271 8.58 0.85 -18.17
C ARG A 271 8.15 0.72 -19.63
N THR A 272 6.88 1.02 -19.89
CA THR A 272 6.31 1.01 -21.24
C THR A 272 5.64 2.35 -21.51
N GLY A 273 5.84 2.94 -22.69
CA GLY A 273 5.23 4.23 -23.04
C GLY A 273 5.61 4.75 -24.43
N LYS A 274 5.30 6.02 -24.70
CA LYS A 274 5.62 6.71 -25.97
C LYS A 274 7.00 7.36 -25.88
N ALA A 275 7.71 7.46 -27.01
CA ALA A 275 9.02 8.11 -27.05
C ALA A 275 9.02 9.57 -26.56
N SER A 276 7.87 10.24 -26.67
CA SER A 276 7.64 11.61 -26.19
C SER A 276 7.40 11.72 -24.68
N ASP A 277 7.17 10.60 -23.99
CA ASP A 277 6.80 10.61 -22.59
C ASP A 277 8.02 10.88 -21.73
N THR A 278 7.91 11.90 -20.89
CA THR A 278 8.86 12.16 -19.81
C THR A 278 8.79 11.04 -18.78
N GLN A 279 9.96 10.48 -18.45
CA GLN A 279 10.10 9.48 -17.40
C GLN A 279 10.58 10.16 -16.13
N SER A 280 9.79 10.07 -15.06
CA SER A 280 10.19 10.61 -13.76
C SER A 280 11.04 9.60 -13.00
N ILE A 281 12.24 10.02 -12.60
CA ILE A 281 13.23 9.24 -11.84
C ILE A 281 13.42 9.92 -10.48
N LYS A 282 13.00 9.23 -9.42
CA LYS A 282 13.20 9.67 -8.03
C LYS A 282 14.56 9.19 -7.53
N ILE A 283 15.27 10.05 -6.80
CA ILE A 283 16.51 9.70 -6.10
C ILE A 283 16.33 10.04 -4.63
N TYR A 284 16.45 9.06 -3.74
CA TYR A 284 16.55 9.28 -2.30
C TYR A 284 17.98 9.58 -1.90
N SER A 285 18.20 10.61 -1.10
CA SER A 285 19.53 11.01 -0.66
C SER A 285 19.52 11.83 0.62
N ASN A 286 20.57 11.69 1.44
CA ASN A 286 20.79 12.55 2.61
C ASN A 286 21.74 13.72 2.34
N LEU A 287 22.35 13.77 1.16
CA LEU A 287 23.24 14.83 0.69
C LEU A 287 22.43 16.05 0.22
N SER A 288 23.08 17.22 0.08
CA SER A 288 22.38 18.47 -0.26
C SER A 288 21.95 18.57 -1.73
N GLU A 289 22.65 17.87 -2.62
CA GLU A 289 22.45 17.92 -4.06
C GLU A 289 22.74 16.54 -4.66
N VAL A 290 22.04 16.20 -5.74
CA VAL A 290 22.29 15.00 -6.52
C VAL A 290 22.33 15.34 -8.01
N GLU A 291 23.13 14.62 -8.77
CA GLU A 291 23.16 14.64 -10.23
C GLU A 291 22.65 13.31 -10.75
N LEU A 292 21.79 13.35 -11.77
CA LEU A 292 21.42 12.17 -12.54
C LEU A 292 22.16 12.17 -13.87
N ILE A 293 22.71 11.03 -14.26
CA ILE A 293 23.41 10.81 -15.53
C ILE A 293 22.69 9.65 -16.21
N VAL A 294 22.31 9.86 -17.47
CA VAL A 294 21.64 8.85 -18.31
C VAL A 294 22.55 8.54 -19.48
N ASN A 295 22.98 7.29 -19.61
CA ASN A 295 23.88 6.83 -20.67
C ASN A 295 25.13 7.72 -20.82
N GLY A 296 25.78 8.03 -19.69
CA GLY A 296 26.95 8.90 -19.64
C GLY A 296 26.69 10.39 -19.83
N LYS A 297 25.44 10.82 -20.04
CA LYS A 297 25.05 12.22 -20.20
C LYS A 297 24.33 12.76 -18.97
N SER A 298 24.92 13.78 -18.34
CA SER A 298 24.29 14.51 -17.22
C SER A 298 22.93 15.09 -17.61
N GLN A 299 21.95 14.92 -16.71
CA GLN A 299 20.62 15.51 -16.73
C GLN A 299 20.54 16.73 -15.79
N GLY A 300 21.70 17.23 -15.37
CA GLY A 300 21.83 18.34 -14.42
C GLY A 300 21.84 17.89 -12.97
N LYS A 301 22.09 18.86 -12.09
CA LYS A 301 22.08 18.69 -10.65
C LYS A 301 20.82 19.30 -10.04
N LYS A 302 20.27 18.66 -9.01
CA LYS A 302 19.11 19.15 -8.27
C LYS A 302 19.38 19.10 -6.77
N LYS A 303 18.96 20.17 -6.08
CA LYS A 303 18.94 20.20 -4.62
C LYS A 303 17.99 19.14 -4.11
N VAL A 304 18.42 18.45 -3.06
CA VAL A 304 17.60 17.49 -2.33
C VAL A 304 16.71 18.26 -1.35
N SER A 305 15.42 17.97 -1.37
CA SER A 305 14.44 18.51 -0.43
C SER A 305 13.62 17.35 0.10
N ASN A 306 13.39 17.30 1.42
CA ASN A 306 12.73 16.15 2.06
C ASN A 306 13.40 14.83 1.65
N CYS A 307 14.73 14.75 1.71
CA CYS A 307 15.51 13.54 1.39
C CYS A 307 15.32 12.95 -0.02
N PHE A 308 14.74 13.68 -0.98
CA PHE A 308 14.72 13.24 -2.38
C PHE A 308 14.87 14.38 -3.40
N ALA A 309 15.13 14.00 -4.64
CA ALA A 309 14.99 14.85 -5.83
C ALA A 309 14.33 14.05 -6.96
N LEU A 310 13.51 14.73 -7.77
CA LEU A 310 12.84 14.15 -8.93
C LEU A 310 13.47 14.68 -10.21
N PHE A 311 13.79 13.79 -11.15
CA PHE A 311 14.32 14.12 -12.47
C PHE A 311 13.36 13.66 -13.55
N ASP A 312 12.99 14.58 -14.40
CA ASP A 312 12.15 14.35 -15.55
C ASP A 312 13.06 14.23 -16.77
N VAL A 313 13.17 13.02 -17.31
CA VAL A 313 14.13 12.70 -18.37
C VAL A 313 13.45 12.03 -19.55
N SER A 314 14.01 12.22 -20.75
CA SER A 314 13.65 11.40 -21.91
C SER A 314 14.55 10.18 -21.95
N LEU A 315 13.95 9.00 -21.85
CA LEU A 315 14.68 7.74 -22.03
C LEU A 315 14.54 7.27 -23.48
N PRO A 316 15.63 6.88 -24.15
CA PRO A 316 15.51 6.17 -25.41
C PRO A 316 14.86 4.80 -25.17
N PHE A 317 14.15 4.28 -26.16
CA PHE A 317 13.70 2.90 -26.11
C PHE A 317 14.88 1.94 -26.05
N GLY A 318 14.70 0.85 -25.31
CA GLY A 318 15.75 -0.10 -24.97
C GLY A 318 16.26 0.08 -23.55
N SER A 319 17.46 -0.44 -23.34
CA SER A 319 18.16 -0.37 -22.06
C SER A 319 18.87 0.97 -21.91
N SER A 320 18.71 1.62 -20.76
CA SER A 320 19.48 2.80 -20.37
C SER A 320 20.16 2.58 -19.02
N THR A 321 21.40 3.04 -18.91
CA THR A 321 22.12 3.10 -17.63
C THR A 321 21.80 4.42 -16.95
N LEU A 322 21.34 4.34 -15.71
CA LEU A 322 21.15 5.47 -14.81
C LEU A 322 22.26 5.46 -13.77
N GLU A 323 22.94 6.59 -13.60
CA GLU A 323 23.92 6.81 -12.54
C GLU A 323 23.51 8.06 -11.75
N ALA A 324 23.51 7.96 -10.43
CA ALA A 324 23.25 9.07 -9.53
C ALA A 324 24.50 9.37 -8.71
N LYS A 325 24.90 10.64 -8.66
CA LYS A 325 26.03 11.11 -7.85
C LYS A 325 25.53 12.08 -6.82
N GLY A 326 25.88 11.87 -5.55
CA GLY A 326 25.53 12.78 -4.47
C GLY A 326 26.64 13.78 -4.17
N PHE A 327 26.25 15.03 -3.88
CA PHE A 327 27.14 16.15 -3.59
C PHE A 327 26.71 16.86 -2.31
N GLY A 328 27.69 17.21 -1.48
CA GLY A 328 27.53 18.15 -0.39
C GLY A 328 28.12 17.68 0.93
N GLU A 329 28.40 18.66 1.77
CA GLU A 329 28.92 18.45 3.12
C GLU A 329 27.74 18.37 4.09
N LYS A 330 27.20 17.16 4.31
CA LYS A 330 26.74 16.83 5.67
C LYS A 330 27.93 16.16 6.36
N PRO A 331 28.47 16.75 7.45
CA PRO A 331 29.42 16.04 8.30
C PRO A 331 28.81 14.69 8.66
N LEU A 332 29.53 13.61 8.39
CA LEU A 332 29.16 12.35 9.00
C LEU A 332 29.41 12.50 10.51
N ALA A 333 28.56 11.90 11.34
CA ALA A 333 28.58 12.10 12.79
C ALA A 333 29.97 11.93 13.45
N ASP A 334 30.87 11.16 12.79
CA ASP A 334 32.21 10.83 13.29
C ASP A 334 33.38 11.49 12.51
N ASP A 335 33.12 12.27 11.45
CA ASP A 335 34.18 12.94 10.69
C ASP A 335 33.72 14.29 10.10
N ALA A 336 34.08 15.37 10.78
CA ALA A 336 33.86 16.74 10.34
C ALA A 336 34.71 17.17 9.11
N GLN A 337 35.61 16.30 8.62
CA GLN A 337 36.42 16.53 7.42
C GLN A 337 36.06 15.60 6.25
N ALA A 338 35.09 14.71 6.40
CA ALA A 338 34.61 13.88 5.30
C ALA A 338 33.94 14.76 4.22
N LYS A 339 34.66 15.00 3.12
CA LYS A 339 34.11 15.64 1.91
C LYS A 339 33.20 14.65 1.19
N GLY A 340 31.89 14.81 1.36
CA GLY A 340 30.85 14.08 0.65
C GLY A 340 30.85 14.39 -0.84
N GLY A 341 31.69 13.68 -1.59
CA GLY A 341 31.88 13.92 -3.03
C GLY A 341 31.72 12.72 -3.96
N ASN A 342 31.74 11.48 -3.45
CA ASN A 342 31.86 10.29 -4.31
C ASN A 342 30.90 9.14 -3.96
N THR A 343 29.75 9.41 -3.33
CA THR A 343 28.72 8.38 -3.17
C THR A 343 27.89 8.33 -4.43
N GLU A 344 27.92 7.17 -5.08
CA GLU A 344 27.26 6.92 -6.34
C GLU A 344 26.32 5.73 -6.22
N ASP A 345 25.27 5.75 -7.02
CA ASP A 345 24.38 4.63 -7.23
C ASP A 345 24.16 4.44 -8.73
N ALA A 346 23.96 3.20 -9.17
CA ALA A 346 23.72 2.90 -10.56
C ALA A 346 22.68 1.79 -10.73
N MET A 347 21.87 1.91 -11.76
CA MET A 347 20.95 0.86 -12.18
C MET A 347 20.72 0.88 -13.69
N THR A 348 20.26 -0.25 -14.22
CA THR A 348 19.74 -0.32 -15.58
C THR A 348 18.23 -0.22 -15.55
N ILE A 349 17.68 0.64 -16.41
CA ILE A 349 16.24 0.74 -16.65
C ILE A 349 15.94 0.33 -18.09
N GLN A 350 14.85 -0.40 -18.28
CA GLN A 350 14.35 -0.78 -19.59
C GLN A 350 13.15 0.09 -19.94
N TYR A 351 13.17 0.74 -21.10
CA TYR A 351 12.03 1.49 -21.63
C TYR A 351 11.54 0.91 -22.94
N THR A 352 10.33 0.39 -22.95
CA THR A 352 9.74 -0.32 -24.08
C THR A 352 8.69 0.57 -24.76
N PRO A 353 8.64 0.63 -26.10
CA PRO A 353 7.56 1.32 -26.80
C PRO A 353 6.20 0.71 -26.46
N LEU A 354 5.14 1.51 -26.59
CA LEU A 354 3.78 0.97 -26.66
C LEU A 354 3.70 -0.14 -27.74
N PRO A 355 2.92 -1.20 -27.51
CA PRO A 355 2.84 -2.33 -28.42
C PRO A 355 2.27 -1.91 -29.79
N ASP A 356 2.98 -2.27 -30.85
CA ASP A 356 2.58 -2.08 -32.23
C ASP A 356 1.76 -3.28 -32.72
N ILE A 357 0.45 -3.18 -32.55
CA ILE A 357 -0.52 -4.21 -32.96
C ILE A 357 -0.35 -4.56 -34.46
N ALA A 358 0.04 -3.60 -35.31
CA ALA A 358 0.20 -3.87 -36.74
C ALA A 358 1.34 -4.86 -37.04
N LYS A 359 2.33 -4.95 -36.14
CA LYS A 359 3.44 -5.90 -36.17
C LYS A 359 3.16 -7.22 -35.42
N GLY A 360 1.95 -7.39 -34.88
CA GLY A 360 1.59 -8.58 -34.10
C GLY A 360 1.96 -8.51 -32.62
N GLU A 361 2.38 -7.33 -32.12
CA GLU A 361 2.61 -7.13 -30.70
C GLU A 361 1.27 -7.07 -29.94
N GLU A 362 1.32 -7.42 -28.65
CA GLU A 362 0.14 -7.60 -27.83
C GLU A 362 -0.19 -6.33 -27.04
N LEU A 363 -1.34 -5.71 -27.33
CA LEU A 363 -1.88 -4.61 -26.54
C LEU A 363 -2.69 -5.16 -25.37
N ALA A 364 -2.29 -4.86 -24.14
CA ALA A 364 -3.01 -5.22 -22.93
C ALA A 364 -3.39 -3.96 -22.14
N ILE A 365 -4.67 -3.80 -21.82
CA ILE A 365 -5.22 -2.62 -21.13
C ILE A 365 -5.81 -3.05 -19.79
N ASN A 366 -5.34 -2.42 -18.71
CA ASN A 366 -5.83 -2.58 -17.34
C ASN A 366 -7.09 -1.73 -17.14
N VAL A 367 -8.25 -2.26 -17.52
CA VAL A 367 -9.49 -1.49 -17.65
C VAL A 367 -9.95 -0.92 -16.30
N GLY A 368 -10.33 0.35 -16.30
CA GLY A 368 -10.77 1.07 -15.10
C GLY A 368 -9.64 1.49 -14.16
N SER A 369 -8.39 1.15 -14.46
CA SER A 369 -7.22 1.48 -13.65
C SER A 369 -6.41 2.65 -14.20
N ASN A 370 -5.81 3.44 -13.32
CA ASN A 370 -4.75 4.41 -13.63
C ASN A 370 -3.34 3.80 -13.59
N CYS A 371 -3.21 2.51 -13.22
CA CYS A 371 -1.93 1.88 -12.97
C CYS A 371 -1.46 1.04 -14.16
N TYR A 372 -0.14 1.11 -14.41
CA TYR A 372 0.57 0.05 -15.09
C TYR A 372 0.56 -1.17 -14.17
N PHE A 373 0.19 -2.33 -14.70
CA PHE A 373 0.30 -3.60 -14.00
C PHE A 373 1.24 -4.53 -14.76
N THR A 374 2.32 -5.01 -14.14
CA THR A 374 3.20 -6.01 -14.76
C THR A 374 3.00 -7.37 -14.10
N SER A 375 2.50 -8.34 -14.86
CA SER A 375 2.30 -9.71 -14.37
C SER A 375 3.65 -10.33 -13.99
N SER A 376 3.74 -10.88 -12.78
CA SER A 376 4.94 -11.60 -12.34
C SER A 376 5.09 -12.99 -12.97
N LEU A 377 4.10 -13.44 -13.76
CA LEU A 377 4.11 -14.74 -14.43
C LEU A 377 4.54 -14.61 -15.90
N SER A 378 4.01 -13.60 -16.59
CA SER A 378 4.20 -13.45 -18.03
C SER A 378 5.09 -12.27 -18.42
N ASP A 379 5.52 -11.45 -17.45
CA ASP A 379 6.22 -10.17 -17.66
C ASP A 379 5.47 -9.19 -18.59
N LEU A 380 4.16 -9.41 -18.80
CA LEU A 380 3.32 -8.56 -19.63
C LEU A 380 2.88 -7.35 -18.82
N THR A 381 3.16 -6.15 -19.34
CA THR A 381 2.64 -4.91 -18.79
C THR A 381 1.27 -4.59 -19.39
N TRP A 382 0.27 -4.54 -18.53
CA TRP A 382 -1.07 -4.01 -18.79
C TRP A 382 -1.04 -2.50 -18.57
N LEU A 383 -1.38 -1.76 -19.61
CA LEU A 383 -1.32 -0.30 -19.63
C LEU A 383 -2.49 0.31 -18.85
N PRO A 384 -2.29 1.49 -18.20
CA PRO A 384 -3.38 2.26 -17.64
C PRO A 384 -4.48 2.49 -18.66
N ASP A 385 -5.72 2.48 -18.21
CA ASP A 385 -6.87 2.76 -19.05
C ASP A 385 -6.89 4.23 -19.50
N GLN A 386 -7.45 4.51 -20.68
CA GLN A 386 -7.53 5.88 -21.21
C GLN A 386 -8.77 6.09 -22.08
N THR A 387 -9.27 7.31 -22.12
CA THR A 387 -10.33 7.71 -23.05
C THR A 387 -9.83 7.53 -24.48
N TYR A 388 -10.68 7.01 -25.36
CA TYR A 388 -10.35 6.88 -26.78
C TYR A 388 -9.89 8.20 -27.41
N GLN A 389 -8.81 8.12 -28.18
CA GLN A 389 -8.29 9.19 -29.02
C GLN A 389 -8.11 8.64 -30.44
N SER A 390 -8.45 9.43 -31.46
CA SER A 390 -8.25 9.02 -32.85
C SER A 390 -6.77 8.80 -33.16
N GLY A 391 -6.47 7.72 -33.87
CA GLY A 391 -5.12 7.20 -34.10
C GLY A 391 -4.59 6.35 -32.95
N SER A 392 -5.42 5.97 -31.99
CA SER A 392 -5.02 5.27 -30.76
C SER A 392 -6.13 4.30 -30.31
N TRP A 393 -6.15 3.98 -29.03
CA TRP A 393 -7.13 3.11 -28.40
C TRP A 393 -7.72 3.76 -27.14
N GLY A 394 -8.85 3.25 -26.67
CA GLY A 394 -9.40 3.62 -25.37
C GLY A 394 -10.89 3.34 -25.24
N TYR A 395 -11.43 3.69 -24.07
CA TYR A 395 -12.85 3.54 -23.78
C TYR A 395 -13.68 4.72 -24.30
N VAL A 396 -14.95 4.45 -24.53
CA VAL A 396 -16.04 5.39 -24.76
C VAL A 396 -17.19 5.01 -23.83
N GLY A 397 -17.55 5.90 -22.90
CA GLY A 397 -18.55 5.63 -21.87
C GLY A 397 -18.04 4.78 -20.70
N GLY A 398 -18.97 4.31 -19.88
CA GLY A 398 -18.70 3.54 -18.66
C GLY A 398 -18.07 4.34 -17.51
N GLU A 399 -18.30 3.87 -16.28
CA GLU A 399 -17.70 4.40 -15.06
C GLU A 399 -16.62 3.46 -14.55
N SER A 400 -15.47 3.99 -14.12
CA SER A 400 -14.45 3.19 -13.45
C SER A 400 -14.85 2.86 -12.01
N LYS A 401 -14.54 1.64 -11.59
CA LYS A 401 -14.76 1.12 -10.24
C LYS A 401 -13.59 0.24 -9.82
N SER A 402 -13.49 0.00 -8.51
CA SER A 402 -12.44 -0.86 -7.94
C SER A 402 -12.97 -1.61 -6.71
N THR A 403 -12.31 -2.73 -6.39
CA THR A 403 -12.57 -3.52 -5.18
C THR A 403 -11.25 -4.00 -4.59
N THR A 404 -11.24 -4.23 -3.28
CA THR A 404 -10.13 -4.90 -2.59
C THR A 404 -10.42 -6.39 -2.34
N SER A 405 -11.54 -6.90 -2.88
CA SER A 405 -11.87 -8.32 -2.73
C SER A 405 -10.92 -9.18 -3.55
N GLU A 406 -10.53 -10.32 -3.01
CA GLU A 406 -9.71 -11.30 -3.70
C GLU A 406 -10.47 -11.85 -4.90
N ILE A 407 -9.72 -12.12 -5.97
CA ILE A 407 -10.20 -12.75 -7.19
C ILE A 407 -9.59 -14.15 -7.27
N GLU A 408 -10.44 -15.16 -7.27
CA GLU A 408 -10.09 -16.57 -7.38
C GLU A 408 -9.61 -16.92 -8.81
N ASN A 409 -8.89 -18.03 -8.95
CA ASN A 409 -8.36 -18.54 -10.24
C ASN A 409 -7.40 -17.59 -10.98
N THR A 410 -6.78 -16.65 -10.27
CA THR A 410 -5.70 -15.82 -10.82
C THR A 410 -4.70 -15.44 -9.73
N ILE A 411 -3.45 -15.22 -10.12
CA ILE A 411 -2.45 -14.56 -9.28
C ILE A 411 -2.30 -13.08 -9.65
N ASP A 412 -2.80 -12.67 -10.81
CA ASP A 412 -2.85 -11.29 -11.29
C ASP A 412 -4.16 -10.62 -10.84
N GLY A 413 -4.48 -10.77 -9.55
CA GLY A 413 -5.68 -10.20 -8.92
C GLY A 413 -5.92 -8.72 -9.26
N PRO A 414 -4.90 -7.84 -9.24
CA PRO A 414 -5.09 -6.42 -9.51
C PRO A 414 -5.77 -6.08 -10.85
N ILE A 415 -5.51 -6.85 -11.92
CA ILE A 415 -6.17 -6.63 -13.23
C ILE A 415 -7.68 -6.85 -13.12
N TYR A 416 -8.10 -7.78 -12.26
CA TYR A 416 -9.51 -8.12 -12.08
C TYR A 416 -10.19 -7.31 -10.96
N GLN A 417 -9.42 -6.54 -10.20
CA GLN A 417 -9.92 -5.73 -9.08
C GLN A 417 -10.36 -4.32 -9.50
N THR A 418 -9.98 -3.89 -10.70
CA THR A 418 -10.48 -2.68 -11.37
C THR A 418 -11.35 -3.05 -12.56
N TRP A 419 -12.35 -2.22 -12.86
CA TRP A 419 -13.20 -2.42 -14.04
C TRP A 419 -13.86 -1.12 -14.49
N ARG A 420 -14.44 -1.17 -15.70
CA ARG A 420 -15.49 -0.23 -16.12
C ARG A 420 -16.83 -0.92 -16.13
N GLU A 421 -17.87 -0.20 -15.74
CA GLU A 421 -19.25 -0.67 -15.80
C GLU A 421 -20.22 0.30 -16.48
N GLY A 422 -21.32 -0.25 -17.00
CA GLY A 422 -22.36 0.46 -17.75
C GLY A 422 -22.33 0.08 -19.23
N ASP A 423 -23.05 0.84 -20.04
CA ASP A 423 -22.89 0.74 -21.49
C ASP A 423 -21.55 1.36 -21.86
N LEU A 424 -20.66 0.53 -22.43
CA LEU A 424 -19.28 0.92 -22.72
C LEU A 424 -18.80 0.32 -24.04
N GLU A 425 -17.91 1.05 -24.69
CA GLU A 425 -17.23 0.63 -25.91
C GLU A 425 -15.72 0.81 -25.73
N TYR A 426 -14.93 -0.14 -26.22
CA TYR A 426 -13.50 -0.01 -26.42
C TYR A 426 -13.21 0.07 -27.90
N LYS A 427 -12.62 1.18 -28.33
CA LYS A 427 -12.17 1.40 -29.70
C LYS A 427 -10.65 1.26 -29.74
N ILE A 428 -10.14 0.47 -30.67
CA ILE A 428 -8.71 0.23 -30.85
C ILE A 428 -8.39 0.41 -32.33
N ASP A 429 -7.79 1.55 -32.70
CA ASP A 429 -7.40 1.79 -34.08
C ASP A 429 -6.34 0.76 -34.51
N ALA A 430 -6.68 -0.02 -35.52
CA ALA A 430 -5.90 -1.18 -35.96
C ALA A 430 -6.11 -1.40 -37.46
N PRO A 431 -5.06 -1.82 -38.20
CA PRO A 431 -5.19 -2.10 -39.62
C PRO A 431 -6.11 -3.29 -39.87
N LYS A 432 -6.48 -3.49 -41.14
CA LYS A 432 -7.22 -4.69 -41.55
C LYS A 432 -6.39 -5.94 -41.25
N GLY A 433 -7.05 -7.01 -40.85
CA GLY A 433 -6.40 -8.27 -40.52
C GLY A 433 -7.24 -9.17 -39.63
N GLU A 434 -6.67 -10.31 -39.27
CA GLU A 434 -7.26 -11.21 -38.28
C GLU A 434 -6.66 -10.94 -36.90
N TYR A 435 -7.52 -10.89 -35.89
CA TYR A 435 -7.14 -10.54 -34.52
C TYR A 435 -7.72 -11.54 -33.53
N GLU A 436 -6.96 -11.79 -32.47
CA GLU A 436 -7.48 -12.33 -31.24
C GLU A 436 -7.81 -11.17 -30.29
N VAL A 437 -9.06 -11.12 -29.82
CA VAL A 437 -9.52 -10.21 -28.77
C VAL A 437 -9.84 -11.06 -27.53
N GLU A 438 -9.12 -10.85 -26.44
CA GLU A 438 -9.35 -11.49 -25.15
C GLU A 438 -9.94 -10.48 -24.17
N LEU A 439 -11.09 -10.83 -23.58
CA LEU A 439 -11.77 -10.06 -22.54
C LEU A 439 -11.54 -10.73 -21.20
N LEU A 440 -11.11 -9.96 -20.20
CA LEU A 440 -10.94 -10.39 -18.81
C LEU A 440 -12.11 -9.86 -17.99
N LEU A 441 -12.79 -10.77 -17.31
CA LEU A 441 -13.97 -10.47 -16.52
C LEU A 441 -13.88 -11.12 -15.14
N ALA A 442 -14.30 -10.40 -14.10
CA ALA A 442 -14.63 -10.96 -12.80
C ALA A 442 -15.81 -10.19 -12.23
N ASP A 443 -16.92 -10.88 -11.96
CA ASP A 443 -18.09 -10.25 -11.36
C ASP A 443 -17.85 -10.06 -9.86
N VAL A 444 -17.70 -8.79 -9.46
CA VAL A 444 -17.45 -8.38 -8.08
C VAL A 444 -18.66 -7.68 -7.45
N THR A 445 -19.84 -7.75 -8.09
CA THR A 445 -21.10 -7.17 -7.58
C THR A 445 -21.51 -7.75 -6.22
N LYS A 446 -21.02 -8.94 -5.88
CA LYS A 446 -21.09 -9.49 -4.53
C LYS A 446 -19.76 -9.26 -3.81
N PRO A 447 -19.70 -8.37 -2.80
CA PRO A 447 -18.49 -8.17 -2.04
C PRO A 447 -18.12 -9.44 -1.25
N ALA A 448 -16.82 -9.66 -1.05
CA ALA A 448 -16.35 -10.63 -0.06
C ALA A 448 -16.51 -10.08 1.36
N THR A 449 -16.55 -10.95 2.37
CA THR A 449 -16.40 -10.52 3.76
C THR A 449 -15.01 -9.91 3.93
N GLN A 450 -14.93 -8.63 4.30
CA GLN A 450 -13.68 -7.89 4.50
C GLN A 450 -13.27 -7.87 5.97
N LEU A 451 -11.98 -7.63 6.24
CA LEU A 451 -11.47 -7.44 7.60
C LEU A 451 -12.03 -6.15 8.23
N PRO A 452 -12.41 -6.16 9.53
CA PRO A 452 -12.94 -4.97 10.21
C PRO A 452 -12.02 -3.74 10.15
N ASN A 453 -10.70 -3.96 10.15
CA ASN A 453 -9.67 -2.93 10.21
C ASN A 453 -9.51 -2.17 8.87
N LEU A 454 -10.29 -2.52 7.84
CA LEU A 454 -10.40 -1.75 6.60
C LEU A 454 -11.39 -0.58 6.70
N LEU A 455 -11.80 -0.21 7.92
CA LEU A 455 -12.51 1.02 8.31
C LEU A 455 -13.42 1.59 7.20
N ALA A 456 -14.62 1.02 7.08
CA ALA A 456 -15.82 1.64 6.52
C ALA A 456 -15.82 2.12 5.04
N ARG A 457 -15.20 1.39 4.10
CA ARG A 457 -15.47 1.54 2.65
C ARG A 457 -16.31 0.44 2.00
N SER A 458 -17.19 -0.21 2.76
CA SER A 458 -18.21 -1.11 2.20
C SER A 458 -19.57 -0.43 2.17
N SER A 459 -19.93 0.20 1.04
CA SER A 459 -21.35 0.36 0.71
C SER A 459 -21.90 -1.02 0.36
N SER A 460 -22.71 -1.57 1.26
CA SER A 460 -23.49 -2.78 1.00
C SER A 460 -24.50 -2.50 -0.12
N GLU A 461 -24.12 -2.79 -1.37
CA GLU A 461 -25.13 -2.93 -2.42
C GLU A 461 -25.74 -4.33 -2.32
N ALA A 462 -27.01 -4.33 -1.94
CA ALA A 462 -27.82 -5.52 -1.84
C ALA A 462 -28.09 -6.08 -3.24
N SER A 463 -27.81 -7.38 -3.42
CA SER A 463 -28.57 -8.29 -4.27
C SER A 463 -29.00 -7.71 -5.64
N SER A 464 -28.05 -7.53 -6.58
CA SER A 464 -28.44 -7.52 -7.99
C SER A 464 -28.63 -8.96 -8.48
N LYS A 465 -29.64 -9.17 -9.32
CA LYS A 465 -29.71 -10.36 -10.18
C LYS A 465 -28.43 -10.44 -11.01
N ASP A 466 -28.08 -11.63 -11.52
CA ASP A 466 -26.88 -11.83 -12.33
C ASP A 466 -26.82 -10.82 -13.47
N VAL A 467 -25.66 -10.19 -13.64
CA VAL A 467 -25.43 -9.24 -14.72
C VAL A 467 -25.49 -9.98 -16.05
N ARG A 468 -26.24 -9.43 -17.02
CA ARG A 468 -26.37 -9.97 -18.38
C ARG A 468 -26.17 -8.85 -19.40
N PHE A 469 -25.33 -9.08 -20.40
CA PHE A 469 -25.05 -8.12 -21.45
C PHE A 469 -24.74 -8.80 -22.79
N ASP A 470 -24.94 -8.09 -23.89
CA ASP A 470 -24.47 -8.52 -25.20
C ASP A 470 -22.99 -8.13 -25.38
N VAL A 471 -22.21 -8.99 -26.04
CA VAL A 471 -20.84 -8.68 -26.50
C VAL A 471 -20.89 -8.51 -28.02
N ILE A 472 -20.57 -7.31 -28.50
CA ILE A 472 -20.61 -6.96 -29.92
C ILE A 472 -19.21 -6.53 -30.33
N ILE A 473 -18.64 -7.15 -31.37
CA ILE A 473 -17.32 -6.79 -31.89
C ILE A 473 -17.45 -6.45 -33.37
N ASN A 474 -17.04 -5.24 -33.77
CA ASN A 474 -17.17 -4.71 -35.13
C ASN A 474 -18.62 -4.78 -35.65
N GLY A 475 -19.60 -4.51 -34.78
CA GLY A 475 -21.03 -4.59 -35.09
C GLY A 475 -21.61 -6.01 -35.14
N GLU A 476 -20.79 -7.05 -35.09
CA GLU A 476 -21.23 -8.44 -35.02
C GLU A 476 -21.48 -8.84 -33.56
N LYS A 477 -22.68 -9.30 -33.24
CA LYS A 477 -23.00 -9.82 -31.90
C LYS A 477 -22.33 -11.18 -31.71
N LYS A 478 -21.26 -11.23 -30.91
CA LYS A 478 -20.49 -12.44 -30.59
C LYS A 478 -21.12 -13.26 -29.47
N GLU A 479 -21.75 -12.61 -28.51
CA GLU A 479 -22.50 -13.26 -27.44
C GLU A 479 -23.80 -12.50 -27.19
N SER A 480 -24.85 -13.22 -26.77
CA SER A 480 -26.09 -12.59 -26.32
C SER A 480 -26.48 -13.01 -24.91
N ALA A 481 -26.91 -12.04 -24.10
CA ALA A 481 -27.22 -12.24 -22.68
C ALA A 481 -26.11 -12.99 -21.91
N PHE A 482 -24.86 -12.66 -22.24
CA PHE A 482 -23.66 -13.24 -21.65
C PHE A 482 -23.53 -12.83 -20.18
N THR A 483 -22.99 -13.77 -19.38
CA THR A 483 -22.50 -13.49 -18.04
C THR A 483 -21.27 -14.37 -17.76
N PRO A 484 -20.22 -13.85 -17.10
CA PRO A 484 -19.11 -14.68 -16.65
C PRO A 484 -19.46 -15.53 -15.40
N THR A 485 -20.64 -15.32 -14.78
CA THR A 485 -21.04 -15.97 -13.52
C THR A 485 -21.96 -17.18 -13.68
N ASP A 486 -22.14 -17.74 -14.87
CA ASP A 486 -22.98 -18.94 -15.04
C ASP A 486 -22.40 -20.07 -14.16
N GLY A 487 -23.16 -20.50 -13.15
CA GLY A 487 -22.67 -21.38 -12.07
C GLY A 487 -22.38 -20.70 -10.71
N ARG A 488 -22.68 -19.39 -10.56
CA ARG A 488 -22.49 -18.57 -9.34
C ARG A 488 -21.03 -18.32 -8.95
N HIS A 489 -20.13 -18.29 -9.92
CA HIS A 489 -18.70 -18.02 -9.74
C HIS A 489 -18.41 -16.50 -9.68
N TYR A 490 -18.84 -15.84 -8.61
CA TYR A 490 -18.48 -14.44 -8.35
C TYR A 490 -17.03 -14.34 -7.85
N ARG A 491 -16.37 -13.23 -8.17
CA ARG A 491 -14.95 -12.98 -7.84
C ARG A 491 -14.04 -14.10 -8.33
N THR A 492 -14.35 -14.68 -9.48
CA THR A 492 -13.51 -15.67 -10.15
C THR A 492 -13.05 -15.09 -11.47
N ALA A 493 -11.75 -15.15 -11.73
CA ALA A 493 -11.17 -14.70 -12.98
C ALA A 493 -11.73 -15.53 -14.16
N PHE A 494 -12.32 -14.84 -15.13
CA PHE A 494 -12.83 -15.40 -16.37
C PHE A 494 -12.15 -14.73 -17.57
N LYS A 495 -11.86 -15.50 -18.61
CA LYS A 495 -11.28 -15.03 -19.87
C LYS A 495 -12.12 -15.52 -21.04
N ARG A 496 -12.47 -14.62 -21.96
CA ARG A 496 -13.17 -14.97 -23.20
C ARG A 496 -12.37 -14.49 -24.40
N ARG A 497 -12.08 -15.40 -25.33
CA ARG A 497 -11.33 -15.09 -26.55
C ARG A 497 -12.24 -15.14 -27.77
N TYR A 498 -12.03 -14.20 -28.68
CA TYR A 498 -12.67 -14.15 -29.97
C TYR A 498 -11.62 -14.02 -31.05
N ILE A 499 -11.71 -14.86 -32.07
CA ILE A 499 -11.00 -14.61 -33.33
C ILE A 499 -11.93 -13.81 -34.23
N ILE A 500 -11.48 -12.64 -34.64
CA ILE A 500 -12.24 -11.72 -35.48
C ILE A 500 -11.47 -11.36 -36.73
N ARG A 501 -12.21 -10.99 -37.77
CA ARG A 501 -11.68 -10.27 -38.93
C ARG A 501 -12.03 -8.80 -38.78
N ASN A 502 -11.02 -7.94 -38.81
CA ASN A 502 -11.21 -6.49 -38.88
C ASN A 502 -11.08 -6.06 -40.35
N ASP A 503 -12.18 -5.62 -40.96
CA ASP A 503 -12.19 -5.07 -42.32
C ASP A 503 -12.23 -3.52 -42.32
N GLY A 504 -12.29 -2.90 -41.14
CA GLY A 504 -12.33 -1.45 -40.93
C GLY A 504 -10.98 -0.83 -40.57
N THR A 505 -11.02 0.30 -39.86
CA THR A 505 -9.84 1.03 -39.35
C THR A 505 -9.68 0.90 -37.83
N SER A 506 -10.64 0.30 -37.14
CA SER A 506 -10.63 0.07 -35.70
C SER A 506 -11.30 -1.26 -35.37
N ILE A 507 -10.88 -1.83 -34.24
CA ILE A 507 -11.59 -2.91 -33.56
C ILE A 507 -12.49 -2.24 -32.51
N ASP A 508 -13.79 -2.41 -32.66
CA ASP A 508 -14.80 -1.80 -31.80
C ASP A 508 -15.46 -2.90 -30.95
N VAL A 509 -15.15 -2.94 -29.65
CA VAL A 509 -15.71 -3.89 -28.68
C VAL A 509 -16.76 -3.19 -27.83
N GLN A 510 -18.02 -3.52 -28.03
CA GLN A 510 -19.15 -2.94 -27.31
C GLN A 510 -19.75 -3.95 -26.33
N LEU A 511 -19.98 -3.52 -25.10
CA LEU A 511 -20.70 -4.25 -24.08
C LEU A 511 -22.00 -3.51 -23.78
N LYS A 512 -23.13 -4.15 -24.11
CA LYS A 512 -24.46 -3.53 -23.97
C LYS A 512 -25.25 -4.19 -22.87
N SER A 513 -25.62 -3.41 -21.86
CA SER A 513 -26.35 -3.88 -20.69
C SER A 513 -27.74 -4.38 -21.06
N LEU A 514 -28.12 -5.57 -20.57
CA LEU A 514 -29.49 -6.11 -20.67
C LEU A 514 -30.13 -6.24 -19.28
N GLN A 515 -29.35 -6.67 -18.29
CA GLN A 515 -29.74 -6.77 -16.89
C GLN A 515 -28.55 -6.43 -16.01
N GLY A 516 -28.69 -5.48 -15.09
CA GLY A 516 -27.53 -4.91 -14.41
C GLY A 516 -26.67 -4.07 -15.36
N LYS A 517 -25.48 -3.68 -14.93
CA LYS A 517 -24.52 -2.93 -15.75
C LYS A 517 -23.51 -3.90 -16.36
N ALA A 518 -23.30 -3.84 -17.67
CA ALA A 518 -22.20 -4.58 -18.29
C ALA A 518 -20.86 -4.15 -17.69
N PHE A 519 -19.85 -5.02 -17.68
CA PHE A 519 -18.54 -4.67 -17.11
C PHE A 519 -17.38 -5.36 -17.83
N LEU A 520 -16.18 -4.79 -17.69
CA LEU A 520 -14.93 -5.33 -18.21
C LEU A 520 -13.77 -4.96 -17.29
N ASN A 521 -12.90 -5.93 -16.98
CA ASN A 521 -11.76 -5.73 -16.07
C ASN A 521 -10.43 -5.61 -16.84
N GLY A 522 -10.33 -6.25 -18.00
CA GLY A 522 -9.17 -6.11 -18.88
C GLY A 522 -9.50 -6.45 -20.32
N ILE A 523 -8.75 -5.88 -21.26
CA ILE A 523 -8.84 -6.23 -22.68
C ILE A 523 -7.44 -6.44 -23.23
N LYS A 524 -7.28 -7.48 -24.04
CA LYS A 524 -6.04 -7.81 -24.71
C LYS A 524 -6.29 -8.09 -26.19
N VAL A 525 -5.47 -7.51 -27.06
CA VAL A 525 -5.60 -7.62 -28.51
C VAL A 525 -4.25 -7.93 -29.14
N ARG A 526 -4.22 -8.94 -30.01
CA ARG A 526 -3.05 -9.28 -30.83
C ARG A 526 -3.48 -9.61 -32.26
N LYS A 527 -2.68 -9.20 -33.23
CA LYS A 527 -2.86 -9.56 -34.64
C LYS A 527 -2.34 -10.98 -34.88
N LEU A 528 -3.06 -11.80 -35.63
CA LEU A 528 -2.69 -13.19 -35.94
C LEU A 528 -2.01 -13.33 -37.29
N ASN A 529 -2.50 -12.62 -38.30
CA ASN A 529 -2.03 -12.66 -39.69
C ASN A 529 -2.02 -11.27 -40.32
#